data_AF-A0A1B8XV42-F1
#
_entry.id   AF-A0A1B8XV42-F1
#
_cell.length_a   1.000
_cell.length_b   1.000
_cell.length_c   1.000
_cell.angle_alpha   90.00
_cell.angle_beta   90.00
_cell.angle_gamma   90.00
#
_symmetry.space_group_name_H-M   'P 1'
#
loop_
_entity.id
_entity.type
_entity.pdbx_description
1 polymer ?
#
loop_
_entity_poly.entity_id
_entity_poly.type
_entity_poly.pdbx_seq_one_letter_code
_entity_poly.pdbx_strand_id
1 'polypeptide(L)' 'VPRAQCTDNCLPGLRKLIVPGTLTCCYQCVPCPEGEISNKT' A
#
# COMPACT_ATOMS: atom_id res chain seq x y z
N VAL A 1 -1.31 -4.64 20.36
CA VAL A 1 -0.44 -5.65 19.74
C VAL A 1 0.47 -4.94 18.74
N PRO A 2 1.81 -5.04 18.83
CA PRO A 2 2.68 -4.44 17.84
C PRO A 2 2.51 -5.13 16.49
N ARG A 3 2.29 -4.36 15.41
CA ARG A 3 2.32 -4.88 14.03
C ARG A 3 3.75 -4.82 13.53
N ALA A 4 4.34 -5.97 13.26
CA ALA A 4 5.61 -6.06 12.54
C ALA A 4 5.36 -5.89 11.03
N GLN A 5 5.03 -4.67 10.62
CA GLN A 5 4.83 -4.34 9.20
C GLN A 5 5.77 -3.21 8.82
N CYS A 6 6.38 -3.35 7.65
CA CYS A 6 7.29 -2.36 7.09
C CYS A 6 6.58 -1.06 6.71
N THR A 7 5.28 -1.16 6.41
CA THR A 7 4.45 -0.04 6.00
C THR A 7 3.04 -0.24 6.55
N ASP A 8 2.39 0.87 6.90
CA ASP A 8 0.99 0.87 7.30
C ASP A 8 0.05 0.40 6.18
N ASN A 9 -1.20 0.13 6.52
CA ASN A 9 -2.21 -0.17 5.50
C ASN A 9 -2.52 1.08 4.68
N CYS A 10 -2.73 0.89 3.39
CA CYS A 10 -3.18 1.97 2.52
C CYS A 10 -4.64 2.30 2.80
N LEU A 11 -4.95 3.59 2.80
CA LEU A 11 -6.32 4.07 2.89
C LEU A 11 -7.09 3.81 1.58
N PRO A 12 -8.42 3.86 1.60
CA PRO A 12 -9.21 3.76 0.38
C PRO A 12 -8.80 4.82 -0.64
N GLY A 13 -8.74 4.44 -1.91
CA GLY A 13 -8.23 5.30 -3.00
C GLY A 13 -6.70 5.28 -3.17
N LEU A 14 -5.97 4.55 -2.31
CA LEU A 14 -4.55 4.27 -2.49
C LEU A 14 -4.34 2.78 -2.81
N ARG A 15 -3.43 2.49 -3.74
CA ARG A 15 -2.98 1.14 -4.07
C ARG A 15 -1.57 0.90 -3.55
N LYS A 16 -1.26 -0.38 -3.30
CA LYS A 16 0.08 -0.81 -2.91
C LYS A 16 0.98 -0.84 -4.14
N LEU A 17 2.11 -0.16 -4.07
CA LEU A 17 3.17 -0.19 -5.06
C LEU A 17 4.40 -0.86 -4.45
N ILE A 18 4.86 -1.96 -5.04
CA ILE A 18 6.11 -2.60 -4.65
C ILE A 18 7.25 -1.76 -5.22
N VAL A 19 8.14 -1.28 -4.33
CA VAL A 19 9.30 -0.49 -4.73
C VAL A 19 10.46 -1.45 -5.05
N PRO A 20 11.09 -1.36 -6.23
CA PRO A 20 12.26 -2.16 -6.54
C PRO A 20 13.37 -1.94 -5.50
N GLY A 21 13.92 -3.02 -4.95
CA GLY A 21 14.96 -2.96 -3.92
C GLY A 21 14.44 -2.98 -2.48
N THR A 22 13.12 -2.99 -2.24
CA THR A 22 12.56 -3.27 -0.91
C THR A 22 12.16 -4.74 -0.77
N LEU A 23 11.99 -5.20 0.49
CA LEU A 23 11.44 -6.52 0.76
C LEU A 23 10.02 -6.64 0.16
N THR A 24 9.61 -7.86 -0.18
CA THR A 24 8.27 -8.16 -0.74
C THR A 24 7.12 -7.78 0.18
N CYS A 25 7.36 -7.66 1.49
CA CYS A 25 6.37 -7.21 2.48
C CYS A 25 6.32 -5.68 2.64
N CYS A 26 7.27 -4.94 2.05
CA CYS A 26 7.30 -3.48 2.04
C CYS A 26 6.66 -2.96 0.74
N TYR A 27 5.82 -1.95 0.87
CA TYR A 27 5.16 -1.32 -0.26
C TYR A 27 4.96 0.17 0.03
N GLN A 28 4.69 0.95 -0.99
CA GLN A 28 4.29 2.35 -0.84
C GLN A 28 2.84 2.52 -1.24
N CYS A 29 2.11 3.38 -0.53
CA CYS A 29 0.75 3.72 -0.89
C CYS A 29 0.78 4.87 -1.90
N VAL A 30 0.29 4.61 -3.12
CA VAL A 30 0.20 5.62 -4.19
C VAL A 30 -1.25 5.76 -4.63
N PRO A 31 -1.66 6.92 -5.17
CA PRO A 31 -3.02 7.11 -5.68
C PRO A 31 -3.39 6.01 -6.69
N CYS A 32 -4.62 5.54 -6.59
CA CYS A 32 -5.22 4.79 -7.68
C CYS A 32 -5.22 5.65 -8.96
N PRO A 33 -5.04 5.04 -10.14
CA PRO A 33 -5.28 5.75 -11.39
C PRO A 33 -6.72 6.23 -11.46
N GLU A 34 -6.95 7.28 -12.25
CA GLU A 34 -8.28 7.89 -12.41
C GLU A 34 -9.32 6.84 -12.82
N GLY A 35 -10.38 6.69 -12.00
CA GLY A 35 -11.45 5.71 -12.23
C GLY A 35 -11.30 4.40 -11.45
N GLU A 36 -10.18 4.15 -10.77
CA GLU A 36 -10.01 2.99 -9.88
C GLU A 36 -10.15 3.39 -8.40
N ILE A 37 -10.84 2.56 -7.61
CA ILE A 37 -10.98 2.74 -6.16
C ILE A 37 -10.46 1.50 -5.45
N SER A 38 -9.45 1.67 -4.60
CA SER A 38 -9.07 0.64 -3.65
C SER A 38 -10.08 0.61 -2.50
N ASN A 39 -10.99 -0.36 -2.52
CA ASN A 39 -12.04 -0.55 -1.51
C ASN A 39 -11.56 -1.30 -0.25
N LYS A 40 -10.26 -1.47 -0.05
CA LYS A 40 -9.70 -2.21 1.10
C LYS A 40 -8.78 -1.33 1.95
N THR A 41 -9.08 -1.30 3.25
CA THR A 41 -8.24 -0.82 4.37
C THR A 41 -7.46 -1.95 5.03
#